data_AF-A0AAJ2MD86-F1
#
_entry.id   AF-A0AAJ2MD86-F1
#
_cell.length_a   1.000
_cell.length_b   1.000
_cell.length_c   1.000
_cell.angle_alpha   90.00
_cell.angle_beta   90.00
_cell.angle_gamma   90.00
#
_symmetry.space_group_name_H-M   'P 1'
#
loop_
_entity.id
_entity.type
_entity.pdbx_description
1 polymer ?
#
loop_
_entity_poly.entity_id
_entity_poly.type
_entity_poly.pdbx_seq_one_letter_code
_entity_poly.pdbx_strand_id
1 'polypeptide(L)'
;MTRSFDTATWGTPLRTVGPDVVAGDLSLRAESLHRKVAFYLDADGGPVCQSLCPTGVWYPTLVTRITSAVVAHGRVVVYVDAALPLHSALLDVAFPGTHLAGATMLDITVVDLSRHRRTLYAEAPAHLTVTGTIALALSPVIPTRATDPRTASRSVTA
;
A
#
# COMPACT_ATOMS: atom_id res chain seq x y z
N MET A 1 8.96 18.31 -7.60
CA MET A 1 8.61 17.36 -8.67
C MET A 1 7.22 16.83 -8.41
N THR A 2 6.41 16.73 -9.46
CA THR A 2 5.08 16.10 -9.42
C THR A 2 5.24 14.69 -9.99
N ARG A 3 4.95 13.67 -9.19
CA ARG A 3 4.96 12.24 -9.60
C ARG A 3 3.52 11.78 -9.69
N SER A 4 3.20 11.06 -10.75
CA SER A 4 1.91 10.39 -10.92
C SER A 4 2.09 8.89 -10.73
N PHE A 5 1.06 8.23 -10.23
CA PHE A 5 1.04 6.78 -10.01
C PHE A 5 0.01 6.13 -10.94
N ASP A 6 0.28 4.92 -11.40
CA ASP A 6 -0.57 4.23 -12.37
C ASP A 6 -1.84 3.66 -11.71
N THR A 7 -2.96 3.75 -12.43
CA THR A 7 -4.25 3.27 -11.94
C THR A 7 -4.35 1.75 -11.88
N ALA A 8 -3.54 1.02 -12.64
CA ALA A 8 -3.54 -0.44 -12.63
C ALA A 8 -3.06 -1.00 -11.27
N THR A 9 -2.09 -0.34 -10.67
CA THR A 9 -1.51 -0.70 -9.37
C THR A 9 -2.31 -0.09 -8.22
N TRP A 10 -2.74 1.16 -8.35
CA TRP A 10 -3.32 1.94 -7.25
C TRP A 10 -4.85 1.98 -7.25
N GLY A 11 -5.51 1.48 -8.30
CA GLY A 11 -6.97 1.48 -8.48
C GLY A 11 -7.60 2.84 -8.75
N THR A 12 -6.92 3.93 -8.38
CA THR A 12 -7.35 5.31 -8.57
C THR A 12 -6.13 6.20 -8.91
N PRO A 13 -6.28 7.29 -9.68
CA PRO A 13 -5.16 8.16 -10.00
C PRO A 13 -4.63 8.87 -8.75
N LEU A 14 -3.36 8.63 -8.43
CA LEU A 14 -2.65 9.37 -7.38
C LEU A 14 -1.60 10.30 -7.99
N ARG A 15 -1.37 11.44 -7.33
CA ARG A 15 -0.26 12.34 -7.66
C ARG A 15 0.35 12.96 -6.41
N THR A 16 1.65 13.24 -6.46
CA THR A 16 2.31 14.03 -5.41
C THR A 16 2.12 15.51 -5.66
N VAL A 17 1.71 16.26 -4.63
CA VAL A 17 1.54 17.72 -4.68
C VAL A 17 2.22 18.31 -3.45
N GLY A 18 3.43 18.84 -3.64
CA GLY A 18 4.22 19.35 -2.53
C GLY A 18 4.42 18.27 -1.43
N PRO A 19 4.10 18.56 -0.16
CA PRO A 19 4.27 17.63 0.95
C PRO A 19 3.09 16.65 1.11
N ASP A 20 2.34 16.41 0.03
CA ASP A 20 1.14 15.57 0.06
C ASP A 20 1.11 14.60 -1.12
N VAL A 21 0.25 13.59 -0.97
CA VAL A 21 -0.25 12.72 -2.03
C VAL A 21 -1.74 12.97 -2.13
N VAL A 22 -2.26 13.13 -3.34
CA VAL A 22 -3.69 13.41 -3.56
C VAL A 22 -4.32 12.38 -4.48
N ALA A 23 -5.57 12.03 -4.20
CA ALA A 23 -6.44 11.20 -5.03
C ALA A 23 -7.56 12.09 -5.60
N GLY A 24 -7.52 12.42 -6.89
CA GLY A 24 -8.37 13.49 -7.42
C GLY A 24 -8.11 14.81 -6.68
N ASP A 25 -9.12 15.39 -6.03
CA ASP A 25 -8.96 16.61 -5.21
C ASP A 25 -8.80 16.31 -3.70
N LEU A 26 -8.83 15.04 -3.31
CA LEU A 26 -8.68 14.63 -1.92
C LEU A 26 -7.22 14.68 -1.48
N SER A 27 -6.92 15.51 -0.48
CA SER A 27 -5.65 15.47 0.25
C SER A 27 -5.60 14.25 1.17
N LEU A 28 -4.72 13.30 0.89
CA LEU A 28 -4.57 12.12 1.74
C LEU A 28 -4.05 12.49 3.12
N ARG A 29 -3.16 13.50 3.20
CA ARG A 29 -2.70 14.03 4.47
C ARG A 29 -3.84 14.63 5.29
N ALA A 30 -4.63 15.55 4.73
CA ALA A 30 -5.73 16.19 5.45
C ALA A 30 -6.75 15.15 5.93
N GLU A 31 -7.11 14.19 5.07
CA GLU A 31 -8.03 13.11 5.40
C GLU A 31 -7.48 12.21 6.52
N SER A 32 -6.19 11.86 6.46
CA SER A 32 -5.53 11.07 7.51
C SER A 32 -5.45 11.80 8.86
N LEU A 33 -5.41 13.14 8.87
CA LEU A 33 -5.45 13.94 10.09
C LEU A 33 -6.87 14.04 10.66
N HIS A 34 -7.89 14.05 9.79
CA HIS A 34 -9.28 14.01 10.20
C HIS A 34 -9.66 12.64 10.80
N ARG A 35 -9.02 11.56 10.35
CA ARG A 35 -9.29 10.19 10.79
C ARG A 35 -8.37 9.73 11.92
N LYS A 36 -8.95 8.98 12.86
CA LYS A 36 -8.19 8.30 13.92
C LYS A 36 -7.49 7.03 13.45
N VAL A 37 -7.89 6.48 12.30
CA VAL A 37 -7.43 5.18 11.78
C VAL A 37 -7.09 5.28 10.30
N ALA A 38 -6.30 4.31 9.82
CA ALA A 38 -6.05 4.11 8.39
C ALA A 38 -7.35 3.87 7.60
N PHE A 39 -7.31 4.17 6.30
CA PHE A 39 -8.47 4.04 5.41
C PHE A 39 -8.04 3.59 4.02
N TYR A 40 -8.94 2.91 3.32
CA TYR A 40 -8.74 2.52 1.94
C TYR A 40 -9.22 3.61 0.99
N LEU A 41 -8.79 3.55 -0.28
CA LEU A 41 -9.40 4.30 -1.36
C LEU A 41 -10.27 3.37 -2.21
N ASP A 42 -11.48 3.80 -2.53
CA ASP A 42 -12.30 3.18 -3.57
C ASP A 42 -11.81 3.55 -4.98
N ALA A 43 -12.51 3.05 -6.01
CA ALA A 43 -12.16 3.30 -7.40
C ALA A 43 -12.26 4.79 -7.79
N ASP A 44 -13.11 5.55 -7.12
CA ASP A 44 -13.31 6.98 -7.35
C ASP A 44 -12.31 7.83 -6.53
N GLY A 45 -11.47 7.20 -5.70
CA GLY A 45 -10.53 7.86 -4.80
C GLY A 45 -11.16 8.33 -3.49
N GLY A 46 -12.37 7.89 -3.20
CA GLY A 46 -13.09 8.17 -1.95
C GLY A 46 -12.55 7.36 -0.77
N PRO A 47 -12.51 7.93 0.45
CA PRO A 47 -11.99 7.26 1.63
C PRO A 47 -13.00 6.26 2.21
N VAL A 48 -12.60 4.99 2.31
CA VAL A 48 -13.39 3.91 2.91
C VAL A 48 -12.77 3.49 4.25
N CYS A 49 -13.57 3.50 5.30
CA CYS A 49 -13.10 3.11 6.64
C CYS A 49 -12.77 1.62 6.70
N GLN A 50 -11.58 1.28 7.18
CA GLN A 50 -11.10 -0.11 7.26
C GLN A 50 -12.05 -1.03 8.07
N SER A 51 -12.66 -0.53 9.15
CA SER A 51 -13.59 -1.32 9.98
C SER A 51 -14.98 -1.50 9.36
N LEU A 52 -15.30 -0.75 8.30
CA LEU A 52 -16.61 -0.78 7.63
C LEU A 52 -16.52 -1.40 6.24
N CYS A 53 -15.36 -1.97 5.87
CA CYS A 53 -15.18 -2.60 4.56
C CYS A 53 -16.12 -3.80 4.40
N PRO A 54 -16.91 -3.85 3.32
CA PRO A 54 -17.73 -5.01 3.01
C PRO A 54 -16.87 -6.27 2.86
N THR A 55 -17.37 -7.41 3.35
CA THR A 55 -16.69 -8.69 3.19
C THR A 55 -16.62 -9.05 1.70
N GLY A 56 -15.42 -9.35 1.20
CA GLY A 56 -15.20 -9.76 -0.20
C GLY A 56 -14.90 -8.63 -1.18
N VAL A 57 -14.90 -7.36 -0.75
CA VAL A 57 -14.44 -6.24 -1.57
C VAL A 57 -12.94 -6.02 -1.35
N TRP A 58 -12.20 -5.95 -2.45
CA TRP A 58 -10.77 -5.66 -2.44
C TRP A 58 -10.52 -4.19 -2.74
N TYR A 59 -9.72 -3.54 -1.89
CA TYR A 59 -9.27 -2.17 -2.11
C TYR A 59 -7.76 -2.17 -2.36
N PRO A 60 -7.30 -1.70 -3.53
CA PRO A 60 -5.89 -1.76 -3.91
C PRO A 60 -5.03 -0.71 -3.20
N THR A 61 -5.62 0.33 -2.60
CA THR A 61 -4.85 1.39 -1.93
C THR A 61 -5.25 1.54 -0.47
N LEU A 62 -4.27 1.47 0.42
CA LEU A 62 -4.41 1.77 1.84
C LEU A 62 -3.60 3.00 2.21
N VAL A 63 -4.23 3.97 2.86
CA VAL A 63 -3.61 5.20 3.37
C VAL A 63 -3.38 5.07 4.87
N THR A 64 -2.15 5.31 5.30
CA THR A 64 -1.72 5.16 6.70
C THR A 64 -0.65 6.20 7.07
N ARG A 65 -0.20 6.17 8.33
CA ARG A 65 0.84 7.06 8.87
C ARG A 65 2.05 6.25 9.31
N ILE A 66 3.23 6.81 9.10
CA ILE A 66 4.48 6.26 9.63
C ILE A 66 4.52 6.47 11.14
N THR A 67 4.66 5.41 11.93
CA THR A 67 4.84 5.52 13.39
C THR A 67 6.30 5.58 13.79
N SER A 68 7.16 4.90 13.04
CA SER A 68 8.62 5.02 13.14
C SER A 68 9.27 4.55 11.86
N ALA A 69 10.51 4.97 11.62
CA ALA A 69 11.29 4.52 10.48
C ALA A 69 12.75 4.29 10.89
N VAL A 70 13.37 3.28 10.31
CA VAL A 70 14.80 2.98 10.45
C VAL A 70 15.40 2.94 9.06
N VAL A 71 16.43 3.76 8.84
CA VAL A 71 17.17 3.81 7.56
C VAL A 71 18.58 3.35 7.84
N ALA A 72 18.99 2.23 7.26
CA ALA A 72 20.31 1.65 7.49
C ALA A 72 20.76 0.81 6.28
N HIS A 73 22.03 0.92 5.91
CA HIS A 73 22.69 0.05 4.92
C HIS A 73 21.92 -0.15 3.60
N GLY A 74 21.38 0.93 3.01
CA GLY A 74 20.63 0.85 1.76
C GLY A 74 19.27 0.15 1.90
N ARG A 75 18.72 0.11 3.11
CA ARG A 75 17.39 -0.43 3.40
C ARG A 75 16.61 0.54 4.29
N VAL A 76 15.30 0.51 4.13
CA VAL A 76 14.37 1.27 4.95
C VAL A 76 13.39 0.29 5.60
N VAL A 77 13.19 0.43 6.90
CA VAL A 77 12.11 -0.23 7.62
C VAL A 77 11.12 0.83 8.09
N VAL A 78 9.87 0.76 7.64
CA VAL A 78 8.80 1.69 7.99
C VAL A 78 7.77 0.95 8.83
N TYR A 79 7.51 1.45 10.03
CA TYR A 79 6.40 0.99 10.86
C TYR A 79 5.19 1.86 10.58
N VAL A 80 4.02 1.25 10.42
CA VAL A 80 2.79 1.96 10.03
C VAL A 80 1.67 1.79 11.05
N ASP A 81 0.82 2.81 11.14
CA ASP A 81 -0.40 2.83 11.96
C ASP A 81 -1.58 2.17 11.21
N ALA A 82 -1.40 0.92 10.81
CA ALA A 82 -2.43 0.12 10.17
C ALA A 82 -2.14 -1.37 10.36
N ALA A 83 -3.20 -2.19 10.39
CA ALA A 83 -3.08 -3.62 10.15
C ALA A 83 -3.24 -3.88 8.64
N LEU A 84 -2.36 -4.70 8.05
CA LEU A 84 -2.47 -5.07 6.64
C LEU A 84 -3.27 -6.37 6.48
N PRO A 85 -4.11 -6.52 5.44
CA PRO A 85 -4.85 -7.76 5.21
C PRO A 85 -3.90 -8.95 5.02
N LEU A 86 -3.98 -10.01 5.83
CA LEU A 86 -3.01 -11.12 5.83
C LEU A 86 -2.61 -11.64 4.43
N HIS A 87 -3.59 -11.86 3.56
CA HIS A 87 -3.39 -12.37 2.21
C HIS A 87 -3.17 -11.25 1.19
N SER A 88 -2.24 -10.34 1.47
CA SER A 88 -1.90 -9.30 0.50
C SER A 88 -0.41 -9.06 0.36
N ALA A 89 -0.01 -8.80 -0.88
CA ALA A 89 1.31 -8.35 -1.25
C ALA A 89 1.34 -6.82 -1.29
N LEU A 90 2.52 -6.26 -1.14
CA LEU A 90 2.78 -4.83 -1.27
C LEU A 90 3.44 -4.61 -2.64
N LEU A 91 2.80 -3.82 -3.50
CA LEU A 91 3.25 -3.57 -4.86
C LEU A 91 4.11 -2.31 -4.97
N ASP A 92 3.70 -1.24 -4.29
CA ASP A 92 4.36 0.06 -4.32
C ASP A 92 4.04 0.86 -3.05
N VAL A 93 4.82 1.91 -2.78
CA VAL A 93 4.63 2.85 -1.67
C VAL A 93 4.75 4.28 -2.19
N ALA A 94 3.72 5.09 -1.92
CA ALA A 94 3.70 6.50 -2.27
C ALA A 94 4.09 7.33 -1.06
N PHE A 95 5.27 7.94 -1.12
CA PHE A 95 5.71 8.96 -0.18
C PHE A 95 5.30 10.37 -0.65
N PRO A 96 5.11 11.33 0.28
CA PRO A 96 4.82 12.71 -0.09
C PRO A 96 5.96 13.37 -0.89
N GLY A 97 5.60 14.16 -1.90
CA GLY A 97 6.51 14.59 -2.98
C GLY A 97 7.68 15.50 -2.60
N THR A 98 7.59 16.30 -1.54
CA THR A 98 8.71 17.15 -1.08
C THR A 98 9.90 16.34 -0.57
N HIS A 99 9.66 15.08 -0.18
CA HIS A 99 10.71 14.21 0.36
C HIS A 99 11.44 13.42 -0.74
N LEU A 100 10.97 13.47 -1.99
CA LEU A 100 11.58 12.71 -3.09
C LEU A 100 12.82 13.37 -3.72
N ALA A 101 13.24 14.55 -3.23
CA ALA A 101 14.51 15.13 -3.62
C ALA A 101 15.67 14.27 -3.09
N GLY A 102 16.36 13.56 -3.99
CA GLY A 102 17.39 12.58 -3.62
C GLY A 102 16.83 11.20 -3.28
N ALA A 103 15.61 10.88 -3.71
CA ALA A 103 15.08 9.55 -3.56
C ALA A 103 15.89 8.50 -4.34
N THR A 104 15.95 7.29 -3.80
CA THR A 104 16.71 6.19 -4.37
C THR A 104 15.91 4.89 -4.30
N MET A 105 16.17 4.00 -5.26
CA MET A 105 15.59 2.66 -5.26
C MET A 105 16.28 1.80 -4.21
N LEU A 106 15.51 1.22 -3.29
CA LEU A 106 16.03 0.42 -2.19
C LEU A 106 15.00 -0.58 -1.65
N ASP A 107 15.46 -1.53 -0.83
CA ASP A 107 14.56 -2.45 -0.13
C ASP A 107 13.81 -1.69 0.97
N ILE A 108 12.49 -1.56 0.82
CA ILE A 108 11.60 -0.99 1.82
C ILE A 108 10.87 -2.14 2.49
N THR A 109 10.94 -2.24 3.82
CA THR A 109 10.16 -3.18 4.61
C THR A 109 9.10 -2.42 5.39
N VAL A 110 7.82 -2.69 5.09
CA VAL A 110 6.69 -2.19 5.85
C VAL A 110 6.35 -3.18 6.96
N VAL A 111 6.25 -2.67 8.19
CA VAL A 111 5.87 -3.42 9.38
C VAL A 111 4.54 -2.89 9.90
N ASP A 112 3.52 -3.75 9.92
CA ASP A 112 2.17 -3.38 10.34
C ASP A 112 1.99 -3.45 11.87
N LEU A 113 0.81 -3.06 12.37
CA LEU A 113 0.46 -3.12 13.79
C LEU A 113 0.52 -4.55 14.37
N SER A 114 0.29 -5.56 13.54
CA SER A 114 0.40 -6.98 13.88
C SER A 114 1.83 -7.51 13.79
N ARG A 115 2.82 -6.64 13.50
CA ARG A 115 4.24 -6.96 13.29
C ARG A 115 4.53 -7.83 12.07
N HIS A 116 3.56 -7.99 11.16
CA HIS A 116 3.82 -8.62 9.88
C HIS A 116 4.71 -7.72 9.03
N ARG A 117 5.63 -8.35 8.30
CA ARG A 117 6.64 -7.66 7.48
C ARG A 117 6.38 -7.94 6.02
N ARG A 118 6.43 -6.89 5.20
CA ARG A 118 6.37 -6.99 3.74
C ARG A 118 7.46 -6.14 3.16
N THR A 119 8.24 -6.74 2.29
CA THR A 119 9.36 -6.06 1.64
C THR A 119 9.05 -5.89 0.17
N LEU A 120 9.32 -4.69 -0.34
CA LEU A 120 9.30 -4.37 -1.76
C LEU A 120 10.56 -3.59 -2.12
N TYR A 121 10.88 -3.58 -3.41
CA TYR A 121 11.93 -2.73 -3.95
C TYR A 121 11.29 -1.52 -4.64
N ALA A 122 11.42 -0.35 -4.03
CA ALA A 122 10.74 0.86 -4.48
C ALA A 122 11.56 2.12 -4.19
N GLU A 123 11.10 3.24 -4.74
CA GLU A 123 11.72 4.54 -4.51
C GLU A 123 11.39 5.03 -3.09
N ALA A 124 12.44 5.29 -2.29
CA ALA A 124 12.28 5.87 -0.96
C ALA A 124 12.94 7.25 -0.89
N PRO A 125 12.33 8.20 -0.16
CA PRO A 125 12.91 9.52 0.06
C PRO A 125 14.19 9.45 0.91
N ALA A 126 15.09 10.41 0.72
CA ALA A 126 16.31 10.52 1.54
C ALA A 126 16.00 10.74 3.04
N HIS A 127 14.88 11.39 3.34
CA HIS A 127 14.42 11.66 4.70
C HIS A 127 12.95 11.25 4.85
N LEU A 128 12.69 10.39 5.83
CA LEU A 128 11.35 9.95 6.20
C LEU A 128 10.84 10.78 7.37
N THR A 129 9.65 11.35 7.20
CA THR A 129 8.97 12.07 8.27
C THR A 129 8.18 11.09 9.13
N VAL A 130 8.56 10.94 10.40
CA VAL A 130 7.74 10.23 11.39
C VAL A 130 6.41 10.96 11.51
N THR A 131 5.29 10.22 11.56
CA THR A 131 3.90 10.67 11.40
C THR A 131 3.50 11.11 9.99
N GLY A 132 4.40 11.00 9.00
CA GLY A 132 4.09 11.28 7.60
C GLY A 132 3.04 10.33 7.06
N THR A 133 2.09 10.87 6.28
CA THR A 133 1.07 10.11 5.58
C THR A 133 1.68 9.45 4.34
N ILE A 134 1.45 8.15 4.18
CA ILE A 134 1.85 7.38 3.01
C ILE A 134 0.65 6.60 2.47
N ALA A 135 0.71 6.25 1.19
CA ALA A 135 -0.21 5.27 0.61
C ALA A 135 0.55 3.99 0.25
N LEU A 136 -0.10 2.85 0.39
CA LEU A 136 0.41 1.51 0.12
C LEU A 136 -0.44 0.88 -0.97
N ALA A 137 0.19 0.44 -2.07
CA ALA A 137 -0.49 -0.33 -3.11
C ALA A 137 -0.48 -1.82 -2.75
N LEU A 138 -1.65 -2.42 -2.70
CA LEU A 138 -1.89 -3.76 -2.23
C LEU A 138 -2.44 -4.63 -3.38
N SER A 139 -2.02 -5.90 -3.40
CA SER A 139 -2.60 -6.92 -4.27
C SER A 139 -3.01 -8.15 -3.48
N PRO A 140 -4.13 -8.81 -3.79
CA PRO A 140 -4.51 -10.04 -3.12
C PRO A 140 -3.53 -11.15 -3.49
N VAL A 141 -3.01 -11.85 -2.49
CA VAL A 141 -2.27 -13.09 -2.70
C VAL A 141 -3.29 -14.20 -2.82
N ILE A 142 -3.70 -14.51 -4.04
CA ILE A 142 -4.50 -15.70 -4.30
C ILE A 142 -3.59 -16.91 -4.09
N PRO A 143 -3.85 -17.78 -3.10
CA PRO A 143 -3.11 -19.02 -3.01
C PRO A 143 -3.35 -19.80 -4.29
N THR A 144 -2.27 -20.15 -5.00
CA THR A 144 -2.34 -21.14 -6.07
C THR A 144 -2.89 -22.41 -5.46
N ARG A 145 -4.18 -22.67 -5.70
CA ARG A 145 -4.75 -23.99 -5.44
C ARG A 145 -3.94 -24.93 -6.31
N ALA A 146 -3.02 -25.68 -5.71
CA ALA A 146 -2.27 -26.71 -6.41
C ALA A 146 -3.31 -27.57 -7.12
N THR A 147 -3.34 -27.50 -8.44
CA THR A 147 -4.19 -28.35 -9.27
C THR A 147 -3.71 -29.76 -9.00
N ASP A 148 -4.41 -30.51 -8.15
CA ASP A 148 -4.09 -31.91 -7.88
C ASP A 148 -4.29 -32.67 -9.20
N PRO A 149 -3.21 -33.17 -9.85
CA PRO A 149 -3.30 -33.77 -11.17
C PRO A 149 -4.07 -35.11 -11.17
N ARG A 150 -4.49 -35.61 -9.99
CA ARG A 150 -5.20 -36.88 -9.85
C ARG A 150 -6.66 -36.89 -10.28
N THR A 151 -7.26 -35.74 -10.64
CA THR A 151 -8.69 -35.70 -11.02
C THR A 151 -8.95 -35.85 -12.53
N ALA A 152 -7.91 -35.93 -13.35
CA ALA A 152 -8.03 -36.11 -14.80
C ALA A 152 -7.65 -37.53 -15.22
N SER A 153 -8.47 -38.53 -14.90
CA SER A 153 -8.57 -39.81 -15.64
C SER A 153 -9.59 -40.73 -14.99
N ARG A 154 -10.87 -40.57 -15.35
CA ARG A 154 -11.84 -41.66 -15.34
C ARG A 154 -13.05 -41.30 -16.21
N SER A 155 -12.80 -41.16 -17.51
CA SER A 155 -13.84 -41.38 -18.51
C SER A 155 -13.98 -42.90 -18.70
N VAL A 156 -15.01 -43.48 -18.09
CA VAL A 156 -15.43 -44.86 -18.35
C VAL A 156 -16.22 -44.85 -19.66
N THR A 157 -15.70 -45.55 -20.66
CA THR A 157 -16.41 -45.84 -21.92
C THR A 157 -17.52 -46.87 -21.64
N ALA A 158 -18.67 -46.65 -22.29
CA ALA A 158 -19.83 -47.54 -22.29
C ALA A 158 -19.55 -48.88 -22.99
#